data_AF-A0A3D2MD50-F1
#
_entry.id   AF-A0A3D2MD50-F1
#
_cell.length_a   1.000
_cell.length_b   1.000
_cell.length_c   1.000
_cell.angle_alpha   90.00
_cell.angle_beta   90.00
_cell.angle_gamma   90.00
#
_symmetry.space_group_name_H-M   'P 1'
#
loop_
_entity.id
_entity.type
_entity.pdbx_description
1 polymer ?
#
loop_
_entity_poly.entity_id
_entity_poly.type
_entity_poly.pdbx_seq_one_letter_code
_entity_poly.pdbx_strand_id
1 'polypeptide(L)'
;MKIICDNGIYVQKIDIAFVVNNTENVDHLKLININDENIYEFELFSSPKDIEFFSNLDFIVNYDDIKNIDEDDVIKLIQKANLEKIKMENTDYEKSNKNDILKQEYKIYSLRDALWFKQKYLKFELPDNIEYSIEYDDNEKIEIKSDKKLKRLSRLLTRKEYKKTS
;
A
#
# COMPACT_ATOMS: atom_id res chain seq x y z
N MET A 1 4.06 -0.55 -2.18
CA MET A 1 4.66 0.76 -2.46
C MET A 1 5.54 0.71 -3.70
N LYS A 2 5.70 1.85 -4.37
CA LYS A 2 6.66 2.06 -5.46
C LYS A 2 7.52 3.30 -5.22
N ILE A 3 8.68 3.38 -5.85
CA ILE A 3 9.60 4.53 -5.80
C ILE A 3 10.14 4.74 -7.20
N ILE A 4 9.98 5.95 -7.75
CA ILE A 4 10.41 6.27 -9.11
C ILE A 4 11.74 7.01 -9.04
N CYS A 5 12.76 6.47 -9.69
CA CYS A 5 14.13 6.98 -9.67
C CYS A 5 14.69 7.12 -11.08
N ASP A 6 15.82 7.81 -11.21
CA ASP A 6 16.49 7.98 -12.51
C ASP A 6 16.93 6.65 -13.16
N ASN A 7 17.24 5.63 -12.33
CA ASN A 7 17.70 4.31 -12.76
C ASN A 7 16.58 3.27 -12.95
N GLY A 8 15.32 3.64 -12.69
CA GLY A 8 14.17 2.76 -12.85
C GLY A 8 13.07 2.98 -11.81
N ILE A 9 12.25 1.96 -11.62
CA ILE A 9 11.21 1.94 -10.60
C ILE A 9 11.46 0.77 -9.64
N TYR A 10 11.50 1.08 -8.34
CA TYR A 10 11.49 0.07 -7.29
C TYR A 10 10.04 -0.21 -6.90
N VAL A 11 9.66 -1.50 -6.82
CA VAL A 11 8.31 -1.90 -6.42
C VAL A 11 8.41 -2.97 -5.33
N GLN A 12 7.66 -2.83 -4.24
CA GLN A 12 7.67 -3.85 -3.19
C GLN A 12 7.04 -5.15 -3.69
N LYS A 13 7.62 -6.27 -3.27
CA LYS A 13 7.17 -7.61 -3.67
C LYS A 13 5.69 -7.89 -3.31
N ILE A 14 5.17 -7.31 -2.23
CA ILE A 14 3.74 -7.40 -1.88
C ILE A 14 2.82 -6.83 -2.97
N ASP A 15 3.23 -5.76 -3.65
CA ASP A 15 2.45 -5.15 -4.73
C ASP A 15 2.65 -5.87 -6.04
N ILE A 16 3.85 -6.41 -6.28
CA ILE A 16 4.09 -7.30 -7.42
C ILE A 16 3.19 -8.54 -7.32
N ALA A 17 3.11 -9.16 -6.14
CA ALA A 17 2.23 -10.31 -5.90
C ALA A 17 0.76 -9.97 -6.15
N PHE A 18 0.31 -8.78 -5.74
CA PHE A 18 -1.05 -8.32 -6.05
C PHE A 18 -1.27 -8.14 -7.55
N VAL A 19 -0.34 -7.49 -8.25
CA VAL A 19 -0.43 -7.27 -9.70
C VAL A 19 -0.49 -8.60 -10.46
N VAL A 20 0.41 -9.54 -10.12
CA VAL A 20 0.47 -10.88 -10.72
C VAL A 20 -0.84 -11.64 -10.60
N ASN A 21 -1.51 -11.52 -9.46
CA ASN A 21 -2.74 -12.25 -9.18
C ASN A 21 -4.00 -11.61 -9.79
N ASN A 22 -3.93 -10.34 -10.20
CA ASN A 22 -5.12 -9.55 -10.55
C ASN A 22 -5.02 -8.80 -11.89
N THR A 23 -3.92 -8.99 -12.63
CA THR A 23 -3.68 -8.35 -13.93
C THR A 23 -3.34 -9.42 -14.97
N GLU A 24 -3.90 -9.31 -16.17
CA GLU A 24 -3.55 -10.17 -17.29
C GLU A 24 -2.25 -9.70 -17.96
N ASN A 25 -1.55 -10.61 -18.66
CA ASN A 25 -0.35 -10.30 -19.46
C ASN A 25 0.86 -9.78 -18.66
N VAL A 26 1.05 -10.30 -17.44
CA VAL A 26 2.20 -9.97 -16.56
C VAL A 26 3.04 -11.20 -16.22
N ASP A 27 3.12 -12.17 -17.15
CA ASP A 27 3.78 -13.47 -16.90
C ASP A 27 5.26 -13.35 -16.55
N HIS A 28 5.94 -12.31 -17.04
CA HIS A 28 7.33 -12.04 -16.68
C HIS A 28 7.52 -11.71 -15.19
N LEU A 29 6.51 -11.15 -14.53
CA LEU A 29 6.54 -10.84 -13.09
C LEU A 29 6.41 -12.09 -12.22
N LYS A 30 5.82 -13.18 -12.75
CA LYS A 30 5.65 -14.46 -12.01
C LYS A 30 6.98 -15.15 -11.69
N LEU A 31 8.07 -14.74 -12.33
CA LEU A 31 9.41 -15.29 -12.11
C LEU A 31 10.06 -14.77 -10.82
N ILE A 32 9.50 -13.73 -10.21
CA ILE A 32 10.01 -13.13 -8.97
C ILE A 32 9.62 -14.03 -7.80
N ASN A 33 10.61 -14.48 -7.03
CA ASN A 33 10.39 -15.29 -5.85
C ASN A 33 9.86 -14.42 -4.69
N ILE A 34 8.60 -14.63 -4.29
CA ILE A 34 7.93 -13.87 -3.24
C ILE A 34 7.46 -14.83 -2.16
N ASN A 35 7.84 -14.57 -0.91
CA ASN A 35 7.46 -15.34 0.27
C ASN A 35 7.26 -14.40 1.48
N ASP A 36 6.88 -14.96 2.62
CA ASP A 36 6.60 -14.18 3.83
C ASP A 36 7.84 -13.45 4.39
N GLU A 37 9.05 -13.93 4.07
CA GLU A 37 10.32 -13.35 4.55
C GLU A 37 10.72 -12.12 3.75
N ASN A 38 10.36 -12.07 2.46
CA ASN A 38 10.82 -11.04 1.54
C ASN A 38 9.72 -10.13 1.00
N ILE A 39 8.48 -10.27 1.49
CA ILE A 39 7.30 -9.62 0.91
C ILE A 39 7.38 -8.08 0.88
N TYR A 40 8.16 -7.48 1.78
CA TYR A 40 8.36 -6.02 1.84
C TYR A 40 9.66 -5.53 1.18
N GLU A 41 10.49 -6.44 0.66
CA GLU A 41 11.66 -6.07 -0.14
C GLU A 41 11.22 -5.44 -1.47
N PHE A 42 12.11 -4.61 -2.02
CA PHE A 42 11.91 -3.97 -3.31
C PHE A 42 12.60 -4.73 -4.43
N GLU A 43 11.91 -4.85 -5.57
CA GLU A 43 12.49 -5.30 -6.83
C GLU A 43 12.70 -4.08 -7.74
N LEU A 44 13.87 -3.99 -8.39
CA LEU A 44 14.18 -2.93 -9.36
C LEU A 44 13.76 -3.34 -10.77
N PHE A 45 12.96 -2.49 -11.41
CA PHE A 45 12.65 -2.58 -12.82
C PHE A 45 13.27 -1.42 -13.59
N SER A 46 14.22 -1.73 -14.45
CA SER A 46 14.89 -0.74 -15.31
C SER A 46 14.43 -0.77 -16.77
N SER A 47 13.54 -1.70 -17.14
CA SER A 47 13.00 -1.76 -18.50
C SER A 47 12.00 -0.62 -18.72
N PRO A 48 12.06 0.11 -19.85
CA PRO A 48 11.11 1.21 -20.11
C PRO A 48 9.64 0.78 -20.04
N LYS A 49 9.35 -0.46 -20.47
CA LYS A 49 7.99 -1.02 -20.43
C LYS A 49 7.49 -1.23 -19.00
N ASP A 50 8.34 -1.77 -18.12
CA ASP A 50 7.96 -2.01 -16.73
C ASP A 50 7.86 -0.68 -15.96
N ILE A 51 8.77 0.26 -16.24
CA ILE A 51 8.72 1.61 -15.69
C ILE A 51 7.38 2.28 -16.06
N GLU A 52 7.01 2.29 -17.34
CA GLU A 52 5.73 2.84 -17.81
C GLU A 52 4.54 2.12 -17.16
N PHE A 53 4.56 0.79 -17.16
CA PHE A 53 3.50 -0.02 -16.58
C PHE A 53 3.26 0.31 -15.10
N PHE A 54 4.29 0.21 -14.25
CA PHE A 54 4.16 0.45 -12.82
C PHE A 54 3.92 1.93 -12.48
N SER A 55 4.45 2.86 -13.27
CA SER A 55 4.17 4.30 -13.09
C SER A 55 2.68 4.60 -13.21
N ASN A 56 1.99 3.94 -14.16
CA ASN A 56 0.56 4.12 -14.41
C ASN A 56 -0.37 3.43 -13.40
N LEU A 57 0.15 2.66 -12.43
CA LEU A 57 -0.68 2.00 -11.40
C LEU A 57 -0.93 2.93 -10.21
N ASP A 58 -2.05 3.64 -10.23
CA ASP A 58 -2.45 4.61 -9.19
C ASP A 58 -2.88 4.00 -7.84
N PHE A 59 -3.05 2.67 -7.82
CA PHE A 59 -3.40 1.93 -6.60
C PHE A 59 -2.16 1.44 -5.83
N ILE A 60 -0.98 1.53 -6.41
CA ILE A 60 0.30 1.32 -5.72
C ILE A 60 0.83 2.70 -5.32
N VAL A 61 0.94 2.95 -4.02
CA VAL A 61 1.39 4.24 -3.50
C VAL A 61 2.84 4.49 -3.88
N ASN A 62 3.11 5.66 -4.48
CA ASN A 62 4.45 6.17 -4.65
C ASN A 62 4.97 6.74 -3.32
N TYR A 63 6.12 6.28 -2.85
CA TYR A 63 6.71 6.71 -1.59
C TYR A 63 6.98 8.22 -1.58
N ASP A 64 7.46 8.79 -2.68
CA ASP A 64 7.78 10.21 -2.76
C ASP A 64 6.56 11.10 -2.56
N ASP A 65 5.38 10.63 -2.94
CA ASP A 65 4.12 11.36 -2.77
C ASP A 65 3.70 11.44 -1.30
N ILE A 66 4.15 10.50 -0.45
CA ILE A 66 3.67 10.37 0.93
C ILE A 66 4.74 10.64 1.98
N LYS A 67 6.04 10.55 1.64
CA LYS A 67 7.14 10.56 2.62
C LYS A 67 7.13 11.82 3.49
N ASN A 68 6.77 12.95 2.88
CA ASN A 68 6.72 14.28 3.50
C ASN A 68 5.32 14.73 3.91
N ILE A 69 4.28 13.90 3.72
CA ILE A 69 2.91 14.22 4.14
C ILE A 69 2.74 13.85 5.63
N ASP A 70 2.02 14.68 6.38
CA ASP A 70 1.68 14.40 7.78
C ASP A 70 0.81 13.14 7.94
N GLU A 71 0.98 12.42 9.05
CA GLU A 71 0.23 11.18 9.32
C GLU A 71 -1.29 11.39 9.25
N ASP A 72 -1.78 12.52 9.77
CA ASP A 72 -3.21 12.85 9.75
C ASP A 72 -3.73 13.05 8.32
N ASP A 73 -2.90 13.53 7.40
CA ASP A 73 -3.26 13.69 6.00
C ASP A 73 -3.20 12.35 5.24
N VAL A 74 -2.24 11.46 5.57
CA VAL A 74 -2.26 10.07 5.09
C VAL A 74 -3.55 9.35 5.54
N ILE A 75 -3.97 9.56 6.80
CA ILE A 75 -5.25 9.02 7.30
C ILE A 75 -6.44 9.57 6.51
N LYS A 76 -6.45 10.86 6.15
CA LYS A 76 -7.51 11.43 5.30
C LYS A 76 -7.53 10.80 3.90
N LEU A 77 -6.36 10.50 3.31
CA LEU A 77 -6.27 9.78 2.04
C LEU A 77 -6.88 8.37 2.14
N ILE A 78 -6.56 7.62 3.20
CA ILE A 78 -7.14 6.30 3.48
C ILE A 78 -8.67 6.40 3.62
N GLN A 79 -9.16 7.38 4.37
CA GLN A 79 -10.60 7.60 4.55
C GLN A 79 -11.30 7.94 3.23
N LYS A 80 -10.69 8.80 2.41
CA LYS A 80 -11.20 9.15 1.08
C LYS A 80 -11.28 7.91 0.19
N ALA A 81 -10.21 7.11 0.13
CA ALA A 81 -10.17 5.90 -0.67
C ALA A 81 -11.24 4.87 -0.24
N ASN A 82 -11.46 4.72 1.08
CA ASN A 82 -12.50 3.85 1.62
C ASN A 82 -13.92 4.35 1.30
N LEU A 83 -14.16 5.67 1.34
CA LEU A 83 -15.44 6.25 0.93
C LEU A 83 -15.72 6.02 -0.55
N GLU A 84 -14.71 6.14 -1.41
CA GLU A 84 -14.80 5.81 -2.83
C GLU A 84 -15.13 4.33 -3.05
N LYS A 85 -14.44 3.41 -2.36
CA LYS A 85 -14.75 1.98 -2.39
C LYS A 85 -16.22 1.72 -2.03
N ILE A 86 -16.71 2.31 -0.93
CA ILE A 86 -18.11 2.15 -0.49
C ILE A 86 -19.10 2.68 -1.54
N LYS A 87 -18.79 3.79 -2.22
CA LYS A 87 -19.64 4.30 -3.31
C LYS A 87 -19.68 3.34 -4.50
N MET A 88 -18.55 2.73 -4.86
CA MET A 88 -18.46 1.72 -5.92
C MET A 88 -19.22 0.44 -5.55
N GLU A 89 -19.15 -0.01 -4.29
CA GLU A 89 -19.91 -1.18 -3.79
C GLU A 89 -21.44 -0.95 -3.81
N ASN A 90 -21.88 0.29 -3.59
CA ASN A 90 -23.31 0.65 -3.50
C ASN A 90 -23.93 1.07 -4.84
N THR A 91 -23.13 1.27 -5.89
CA THR A 91 -23.64 1.46 -7.25
C THR A 91 -23.88 0.08 -7.87
N ASP A 92 -24.99 -0.09 -8.62
CA ASP A 92 -25.48 -1.38 -9.14
C ASP A 92 -24.35 -2.38 -9.37
N TYR A 93 -24.36 -3.48 -8.60
CA TYR A 93 -23.29 -4.48 -8.55
C TYR A 93 -22.99 -5.14 -9.91
N GLU A 94 -23.92 -5.04 -10.88
CA GLU A 94 -23.73 -5.49 -12.27
C GLU A 94 -22.96 -4.47 -13.14
N LYS A 95 -22.91 -3.19 -12.75
CA LYS A 95 -22.15 -2.11 -13.40
C LYS A 95 -20.84 -1.77 -12.70
N SER A 96 -20.70 -2.05 -11.40
CA SER A 96 -19.43 -1.84 -10.72
C SER A 96 -18.44 -2.94 -11.11
N ASN A 97 -17.38 -2.53 -11.79
CA ASN A 97 -16.31 -3.43 -12.19
C ASN A 97 -15.63 -3.96 -10.93
N LYS A 98 -15.81 -5.25 -10.62
CA LYS A 98 -15.20 -5.90 -9.44
C LYS A 98 -13.70 -5.65 -9.35
N ASN A 99 -13.03 -5.53 -10.50
CA ASN A 99 -11.61 -5.20 -10.59
C ASN A 99 -11.30 -3.79 -10.04
N ASP A 100 -12.16 -2.81 -10.31
CA ASP A 100 -11.95 -1.43 -9.84
C ASP A 100 -12.16 -1.32 -8.33
N ILE A 101 -13.15 -2.04 -7.78
CA ILE A 101 -13.33 -2.17 -6.33
C ILE A 101 -12.09 -2.80 -5.68
N LEU A 102 -11.55 -3.85 -6.30
CA LEU A 102 -10.37 -4.55 -5.79
C LEU A 102 -9.12 -3.67 -5.84
N LYS A 103 -8.89 -2.92 -6.93
CA LYS A 103 -7.80 -1.94 -7.02
C LYS A 103 -7.95 -0.84 -5.96
N GLN A 104 -9.17 -0.36 -5.73
CA GLN A 104 -9.43 0.64 -4.71
C GLN A 104 -9.19 0.09 -3.29
N GLU A 105 -9.55 -1.15 -3.03
CA GLU A 105 -9.21 -1.85 -1.79
C GLU A 105 -7.71 -1.99 -1.61
N TYR A 106 -6.99 -2.34 -2.67
CA TYR A 106 -5.54 -2.44 -2.61
C TYR A 106 -4.86 -1.10 -2.35
N LYS A 107 -5.38 -0.01 -2.92
CA LYS A 107 -4.91 1.36 -2.62
C LYS A 107 -4.99 1.68 -1.12
N ILE A 108 -6.04 1.22 -0.44
CA ILE A 108 -6.19 1.38 1.01
C ILE A 108 -5.08 0.62 1.75
N TYR A 109 -4.75 -0.60 1.33
CA TYR A 109 -3.66 -1.37 1.93
C TYR A 109 -2.29 -0.73 1.68
N SER A 110 -2.01 -0.30 0.46
CA SER A 110 -0.75 0.36 0.10
C SER A 110 -0.54 1.64 0.92
N LEU A 111 -1.59 2.46 1.12
CA LEU A 111 -1.56 3.64 2.00
C LEU A 111 -1.39 3.29 3.48
N ARG A 112 -2.03 2.20 3.94
CA ARG A 112 -1.90 1.72 5.33
C ARG A 112 -0.48 1.27 5.62
N ASP A 113 0.12 0.50 4.72
CA ASP A 113 1.47 -0.06 4.92
C ASP A 113 2.50 1.07 4.92
N ALA A 114 2.34 2.05 4.04
CA ALA A 114 3.06 3.32 4.09
C ALA A 114 2.92 4.06 5.44
N LEU A 115 1.70 4.18 5.98
CA LEU A 115 1.48 4.81 7.29
C LEU A 115 2.13 4.01 8.42
N TRP A 116 2.03 2.67 8.38
CA TRP A 116 2.65 1.80 9.38
C TRP A 116 4.16 1.83 9.33
N PHE A 117 4.74 1.96 8.13
CA PHE A 117 6.16 2.23 7.97
C PHE A 117 6.52 3.56 8.61
N LYS A 118 5.73 4.61 8.36
CA LYS A 118 5.93 5.93 8.96
C LYS A 118 5.87 5.88 10.51
N GLN A 119 4.95 5.07 11.04
CA GLN A 119 4.73 4.90 12.47
C GLN A 119 5.67 3.87 13.13
N LYS A 120 6.63 3.31 12.39
CA LYS A 120 7.55 2.26 12.86
C LYS A 120 6.85 0.95 13.28
N TYR A 121 5.58 0.74 12.89
CA TYR A 121 4.84 -0.51 13.10
C TYR A 121 5.16 -1.57 12.03
N LEU A 122 5.56 -1.12 10.85
CA LEU A 122 6.05 -1.96 9.77
C LEU A 122 7.51 -1.58 9.50
N LYS A 123 8.40 -2.57 9.40
CA LYS A 123 9.83 -2.36 9.16
C LYS A 123 10.22 -3.03 7.85
N PHE A 124 10.88 -2.28 6.98
CA PHE A 124 11.56 -2.75 5.78
C PHE A 124 12.64 -1.74 5.38
N GLU A 125 13.57 -2.17 4.54
CA GLU A 125 14.64 -1.31 4.04
C GLU A 125 14.19 -0.62 2.75
N LEU A 126 14.42 0.69 2.66
CA LEU A 126 14.33 1.42 1.40
C LEU A 126 15.57 1.11 0.53
N PRO A 127 15.45 1.17 -0.81
CA PRO A 127 16.60 1.06 -1.70
C PRO A 127 17.70 2.08 -1.38
N ASP A 128 18.94 1.75 -1.72
CA ASP A 128 20.09 2.63 -1.53
C ASP A 128 19.86 4.02 -2.13
N ASN A 129 20.31 5.06 -1.42
CA ASN A 129 20.19 6.48 -1.79
C ASN A 129 18.76 7.06 -1.72
N ILE A 130 17.78 6.31 -1.21
CA ILE A 130 16.47 6.88 -0.86
C ILE A 130 16.54 7.42 0.57
N GLU A 131 16.32 8.72 0.70
CA GLU A 131 16.27 9.38 2.01
C GLU A 131 15.03 8.91 2.79
N TYR A 132 15.27 8.40 3.99
CA TYR A 132 14.21 8.15 4.95
C TYR A 132 13.67 9.49 5.43
N SER A 133 12.36 9.67 5.39
CA SER A 133 11.73 10.82 6.04
C SER A 133 11.70 10.72 7.58
N ILE A 134 12.28 9.66 8.15
CA ILE A 134 12.27 9.35 9.59
C ILE A 134 13.67 8.90 10.02
N GLU A 135 14.21 9.52 11.06
CA GLU A 135 15.40 9.02 11.73
C GLU A 135 15.06 7.72 12.48
N TYR A 136 15.74 6.62 12.10
CA TYR A 136 15.75 5.38 12.86
C TYR A 136 16.70 5.55 14.05
N ASP A 137 16.16 5.63 15.26
CA ASP A 137 16.92 5.35 16.48
C ASP A 137 16.70 3.89 16.85
N ASP A 138 17.72 3.06 16.58
CA ASP A 138 17.72 1.62 16.88
C ASP A 138 17.57 1.33 18.39
N ASN A 139 17.75 2.34 19.25
CA ASN A 139 17.59 2.24 20.71
C ASN A 139 16.19 2.63 21.21
N GLU A 140 15.31 3.11 20.33
CA GLU A 140 13.96 3.50 20.73
C GLU A 140 13.09 2.24 20.92
N LYS A 141 12.95 1.80 22.18
CA LYS A 141 11.92 0.82 22.55
C LYS A 141 10.58 1.38 22.10
N ILE A 142 9.94 0.72 21.12
CA ILE A 142 8.56 0.98 20.73
C ILE A 142 7.68 0.65 21.94
N GLU A 143 7.48 1.63 22.82
CA GLU A 143 6.36 1.60 23.76
C GLU A 143 5.11 1.71 22.90
N ILE A 144 4.42 0.58 22.71
CA ILE A 144 3.05 0.57 22.20
C ILE A 144 2.19 1.22 23.28
N LYS A 145 2.23 2.55 23.37
CA LYS A 145 1.20 3.29 24.08
C LYS A 145 -0.07 2.98 23.32
N SER A 146 -0.98 2.27 23.98
CA SER A 146 -2.27 1.85 23.43
C SER A 146 -3.07 3.10 23.03
N ASP A 147 -2.75 3.64 21.87
CA ASP A 147 -3.18 4.96 21.51
C ASP A 147 -4.67 4.88 21.18
N LYS A 148 -5.47 5.77 21.77
CA LYS A 148 -6.92 5.79 21.53
C LYS A 148 -7.23 5.89 20.03
N LYS A 149 -6.31 6.48 19.25
CA LYS A 149 -6.32 6.57 17.78
C LYS A 149 -6.23 5.19 17.11
N LEU A 150 -5.30 4.33 17.50
CA LEU A 150 -5.17 2.95 16.98
C LEU A 150 -6.39 2.09 17.30
N LYS A 151 -6.92 2.18 18.53
CA LYS A 151 -8.20 1.52 18.89
C LYS A 151 -9.38 2.05 18.08
N ARG A 152 -9.35 3.30 17.63
CA ARG A 152 -10.40 3.89 16.80
C ARG A 152 -10.28 3.45 15.34
N LEU A 153 -9.05 3.35 14.81
CA LEU A 153 -8.76 2.82 13.47
C LEU A 153 -9.15 1.34 13.37
N SER A 154 -8.75 0.51 14.34
CA SER A 154 -9.14 -0.91 14.36
C SER A 154 -10.67 -1.10 14.50
N ARG A 155 -11.35 -0.27 15.29
CA ARG A 155 -12.83 -0.26 15.38
C ARG A 155 -13.53 0.23 14.12
N LEU A 156 -12.95 1.16 13.37
CA LEU A 156 -13.50 1.64 12.10
C LEU A 156 -13.36 0.59 11.00
N LEU A 157 -12.28 -0.19 11.02
CA LEU A 157 -12.05 -1.31 10.08
C LEU A 157 -12.93 -2.53 10.41
N THR A 158 -13.15 -2.84 11.69
CA THR A 158 -13.95 -4.01 12.13
C THR A 158 -15.47 -3.79 12.16
N ARG A 159 -15.97 -2.55 12.13
CA ARG A 159 -17.41 -2.26 12.25
C ARG A 159 -18.28 -2.71 11.06
N LYS A 160 -17.70 -3.25 9.97
CA LYS A 160 -18.46 -3.88 8.88
C LYS A 160 -18.80 -5.36 9.11
N GLU A 161 -18.20 -6.06 10.09
CA GLU A 161 -18.45 -7.51 10.26
C GLU A 161 -19.65 -7.87 11.15
N TYR A 162 -20.24 -6.94 11.92
CA TYR A 162 -21.32 -7.25 12.86
C TYR A 162 -22.75 -6.85 12.42
N LYS A 163 -22.97 -6.52 11.14
CA LYS A 163 -24.33 -6.26 10.62
C LYS A 163 -24.86 -7.34 9.65
N LYS A 164 -24.38 -8.58 9.78
CA LYS A 164 -25.03 -9.77 9.21
C LYS A 164 -25.12 -10.89 10.25
N THR A 165 -25.92 -10.66 11.29
CA THR A 165 -26.69 -11.69 11.99
C THR A 165 -27.55 -10.97 13.03
N SER A 166 -28.78 -10.61 12.64
CA SER A 166 -29.97 -10.83 13.46
C SER A 166 -31.21 -10.62 12.62
#